data_AF-I0WG12-F1
#
_entry.id   AF-I0WG12-F1
#
_cell.length_a   1.000
_cell.length_b   1.000
_cell.length_c   1.000
_cell.angle_alpha   90.00
_cell.angle_beta   90.00
_cell.angle_gamma   90.00
#
_symmetry.space_group_name_H-M   'P 1'
#
loop_
_entity.id
_entity.type
_entity.pdbx_description
1 polymer ?
#
loop_
_entity_poly.entity_id
_entity_poly.type
_entity_poly.pdbx_seq_one_letter_code
_entity_poly.pdbx_strand_id
1 'polypeptide(L)'
;MTTPTPPPGWHPDPEGIPRLRWWDGTQWTSATKPRALQEGPKTPPPPIDPATRKRNNLIAVGLIGIVVLGLGAWQILNTHGGGNAPTATETAAIASSPPAAPRASATTTSAAAPTSPAVSTADDVMRDFWLRVDREGYLTINVNRTYTDTELESAFLEVRRTYTTTKKTGGWHVFIDCGDGQRAVGGARQANGKFALDSLGAARTGLAVGQYEFEPLPNRKACPPDLPTIAIGTVTAHDVIDAFVAAGLPATNRQDRTISAGCEDLQCAQMIAVDEVSVYLFSDVAQAAHYAEVFGTDKVYQNGLLAIRYKRDGKHPIDETLIPRYNAALDAVVGVR
;
A
#
# COMPACT_ATOMS: atom_id res chain seq x y z
N MET A 1 25.49 44.88 7.71
CA MET A 1 26.28 43.80 8.35
C MET A 1 26.44 42.71 7.31
N THR A 2 27.64 42.53 6.75
CA THR A 2 27.92 41.52 5.72
C THR A 2 28.29 40.21 6.39
N THR A 3 27.49 39.16 6.20
CA THR A 3 27.76 37.81 6.73
C THR A 3 29.01 37.25 6.04
N PRO A 4 30.02 36.74 6.77
CA PRO A 4 31.21 36.18 6.16
C PRO A 4 30.85 34.93 5.34
N THR A 5 31.33 34.86 4.10
CA THR A 5 31.20 33.69 3.23
C THR A 5 31.90 32.49 3.88
N PRO A 6 31.23 31.33 4.01
CA PRO A 6 31.83 30.16 4.63
C PRO A 6 33.00 29.63 3.78
N PRO A 7 34.06 29.10 4.41
CA PRO A 7 35.15 28.46 3.69
C PRO A 7 34.67 27.18 2.97
N PRO A 8 35.35 26.73 1.90
CA PRO A 8 35.02 25.48 1.22
C PRO A 8 34.97 24.30 2.20
N GLY A 9 33.89 23.51 2.17
CA GLY A 9 33.67 22.49 3.18
C GLY A 9 32.27 21.86 3.16
N TRP A 10 32.07 20.90 4.07
CA TRP A 10 30.74 20.32 4.32
C TRP A 10 29.97 21.19 5.30
N HIS A 11 28.81 21.70 4.87
CA HIS A 11 27.95 22.55 5.68
C HIS A 11 26.52 22.02 5.69
N PRO A 12 25.68 22.42 6.66
CA PRO A 12 24.26 22.07 6.67
C PRO A 12 23.57 22.50 5.38
N ASP A 13 22.72 21.64 4.83
CA ASP A 13 22.00 21.94 3.58
C ASP A 13 21.12 23.19 3.76
N PRO A 14 21.31 24.28 2.97
CA PRO A 14 20.49 25.49 3.06
C PRO A 14 19.01 25.25 2.76
N GLU A 15 18.67 24.14 2.10
CA GLU A 15 17.29 23.71 1.84
C GLU A 15 16.58 23.15 3.08
N GLY A 16 17.24 23.13 4.26
CA GLY A 16 16.64 22.71 5.53
C GLY A 16 16.54 21.20 5.71
N ILE A 17 17.13 20.42 4.78
CA ILE A 17 17.18 18.96 4.84
C ILE A 17 18.27 18.56 5.84
N PRO A 18 18.05 17.59 6.76
CA PRO A 18 19.03 17.17 7.76
C PRO A 18 20.18 16.33 7.17
N ARG A 19 20.88 16.88 6.18
CA ARG A 19 22.08 16.34 5.52
C ARG A 19 23.15 17.42 5.40
N LEU A 20 24.38 17.01 5.13
CA LEU A 20 25.47 17.93 4.81
C LEU A 20 25.59 18.05 3.29
N ARG A 21 25.80 19.27 2.80
CA ARG A 21 26.07 19.59 1.40
C ARG A 21 27.44 20.25 1.29
N TRP A 22 28.14 20.01 0.19
CA TRP A 22 29.45 20.59 -0.04
C TRP A 22 29.33 22.02 -0.60
N TRP A 23 30.10 22.95 -0.02
CA TRP A 23 30.32 24.32 -0.51
C TRP A 23 31.73 24.40 -1.07
N ASP A 24 31.89 24.92 -2.29
CA ASP A 24 33.21 25.02 -2.94
C ASP A 24 33.94 26.35 -2.67
N GLY A 25 33.36 27.25 -1.88
CA GLY A 25 33.86 28.61 -1.64
C GLY A 25 33.09 29.69 -2.39
N THR A 26 32.35 29.31 -3.44
CA THR A 26 31.58 30.22 -4.32
C THR A 26 30.14 29.78 -4.53
N GLN A 27 29.86 28.48 -4.55
CA GLN A 27 28.53 27.90 -4.70
C GLN A 27 28.40 26.53 -4.01
N TRP A 28 27.14 26.10 -3.83
CA TRP A 28 26.80 24.78 -3.32
C TRP A 28 26.87 23.75 -4.45
N THR A 29 27.48 22.60 -4.20
CA THR A 29 27.55 21.52 -5.19
C THR A 29 26.45 20.46 -4.96
N SER A 30 26.35 19.49 -5.87
CA SER A 30 25.43 18.36 -5.77
C SER A 30 25.90 17.28 -4.79
N ALA A 31 27.13 17.36 -4.28
CA ALA A 31 27.65 16.38 -3.34
C ALA A 31 26.97 16.54 -1.97
N THR A 32 26.29 15.49 -1.52
CA THR A 32 25.62 15.42 -0.21
C THR A 32 26.08 14.19 0.56
N LYS A 33 26.08 14.28 1.89
CA LYS A 33 26.30 13.13 2.77
C LYS A 33 25.36 13.16 3.97
N PRO A 34 24.98 11.99 4.53
CA PRO A 34 24.19 11.94 5.75
C PRO A 34 24.87 12.75 6.85
N ARG A 35 24.13 13.66 7.50
CA ARG A 35 24.61 14.25 8.74
C ARG A 35 24.54 13.12 9.77
N ALA A 36 25.69 12.59 10.19
CA ALA A 36 25.72 11.70 11.33
C ALA A 36 25.02 12.42 12.48
N LEU A 37 23.92 11.85 12.97
CA LEU A 37 23.32 12.28 14.22
C LEU A 37 24.39 12.01 15.26
N GLN A 38 25.14 13.05 15.61
CA GLN A 38 26.07 13.01 16.71
C GLN A 38 25.19 12.76 17.93
N GLU A 39 25.19 11.51 18.40
CA GLU A 39 24.61 11.14 19.68
C GLU A 39 25.26 12.06 20.70
N GLY A 40 24.53 13.10 21.12
CA GLY A 40 24.98 13.94 22.22
C GLY A 40 25.25 13.07 23.44
N PRO A 41 26.11 13.52 24.38
CA PRO A 41 26.33 12.77 25.61
C PRO A 41 24.98 12.50 26.27
N LYS A 42 24.63 11.22 26.47
CA LYS A 42 23.43 10.78 27.19
C LYS A 42 23.50 11.34 28.62
N THR A 43 22.95 12.53 28.82
CA THR A 43 22.58 12.99 30.16
C THR A 43 21.28 12.26 30.52
N PRO A 44 21.22 11.54 31.65
CA PRO A 44 19.99 10.89 32.07
C PRO A 44 18.90 11.96 32.31
N PRO A 45 17.65 11.69 31.92
CA PRO A 45 16.57 12.64 32.13
C PRO A 45 16.37 12.88 33.64
N PRO A 46 16.05 14.12 34.05
CA PRO A 46 15.82 14.44 35.46
C PRO A 46 14.63 13.62 36.01
N PRO A 47 14.65 13.26 37.31
CA PRO A 47 13.55 12.54 37.92
C PRO A 47 12.25 13.33 37.80
N ILE A 48 11.21 12.70 37.28
CA ILE A 48 9.87 13.29 37.19
C ILE A 48 9.27 13.30 38.60
N ASP A 49 9.11 14.49 39.17
CA ASP A 49 8.44 14.70 40.45
C ASP A 49 6.94 14.32 40.34
N PRO A 50 6.44 13.34 41.12
CA PRO A 50 5.06 12.86 41.05
C PRO A 50 4.00 13.92 41.42
N ALA A 51 4.38 15.09 41.95
CA ALA A 51 3.44 16.14 42.32
C ALA A 51 2.83 16.92 41.14
N THR A 52 3.37 16.83 39.92
CA THR A 52 2.85 17.58 38.76
C THR A 52 1.75 16.88 37.96
N ARG A 53 1.47 15.59 38.24
CA ARG A 53 0.46 14.80 37.52
C ARG A 53 -1.00 15.12 37.92
N LYS A 54 -1.24 15.82 39.03
CA LYS A 54 -2.61 16.12 39.51
C LYS A 54 -3.23 17.42 39.01
N ARG A 55 -2.50 18.29 38.28
CA ARG A 55 -3.01 19.61 37.86
C ARG A 55 -3.50 19.70 36.39
N ASN A 56 -3.22 18.70 35.56
CA ASN A 56 -3.64 18.71 34.14
C ASN A 56 -4.93 17.93 33.83
N ASN A 57 -5.52 17.24 34.80
CA ASN A 57 -6.82 16.55 34.64
C ASN A 57 -8.06 17.47 34.82
N LEU A 58 -7.86 18.77 35.06
CA LEU A 58 -8.94 19.75 35.23
C LEU A 58 -9.21 20.61 33.97
N ILE A 59 -8.40 20.48 32.90
CA ILE A 59 -8.59 21.23 31.65
C ILE A 59 -9.31 20.38 30.57
N ALA A 60 -9.43 19.06 30.76
CA ALA A 60 -10.07 18.15 29.81
C ALA A 60 -11.61 17.98 29.98
N VAL A 61 -12.21 18.57 31.01
CA VAL A 61 -13.67 18.49 31.26
C VAL A 61 -14.43 19.73 30.73
N GLY A 62 -13.74 20.82 30.40
CA GLY A 62 -14.36 22.09 29.98
C GLY A 62 -14.82 22.17 28.51
N LEU A 63 -14.30 21.32 27.61
CA LEU A 63 -14.58 21.42 26.16
C LEU A 63 -15.67 20.47 25.66
N ILE A 64 -16.18 19.56 26.49
CA ILE A 64 -17.29 18.65 26.15
C ILE A 64 -18.66 19.29 26.48
N GLY A 65 -18.72 20.28 27.37
CA GLY A 65 -19.94 20.99 27.74
C GLY A 65 -20.46 22.02 26.71
N ILE A 66 -19.62 22.51 25.79
CA ILE A 66 -19.98 23.55 24.82
C ILE A 66 -20.51 22.95 23.49
N VAL A 67 -20.19 21.70 23.17
CA VAL A 67 -20.70 21.03 21.95
C VAL A 67 -22.10 20.46 22.14
N VAL A 68 -22.49 20.09 23.37
CA VAL A 68 -23.83 19.56 23.66
C VAL A 68 -24.88 20.68 23.84
N LEU A 69 -24.48 21.90 24.21
CA LEU A 69 -25.37 23.06 24.28
C LEU A 69 -25.53 23.79 22.92
N GLY A 70 -24.60 23.61 21.97
CA GLY A 70 -24.68 24.19 20.63
C GLY A 70 -25.56 23.41 19.63
N LEU A 71 -25.78 22.11 19.86
CA LEU A 71 -26.61 21.25 18.99
C LEU A 71 -28.04 21.04 19.51
N GLY A 72 -28.33 21.43 20.76
CA GLY A 72 -29.69 21.43 21.34
C GLY A 72 -30.52 22.70 21.06
N ALA A 73 -29.91 23.75 20.51
CA ALA A 73 -30.55 25.04 20.24
C ALA A 73 -30.88 25.30 18.76
N TRP A 74 -30.85 24.25 17.91
CA TRP A 74 -31.19 24.31 16.48
C TRP A 74 -32.40 23.41 16.13
N GLN A 75 -33.34 23.29 17.07
CA GLN A 75 -34.63 22.59 16.88
C GLN A 75 -35.84 23.35 17.49
N ILE A 76 -35.71 24.64 17.84
CA ILE A 76 -36.83 25.43 18.42
C ILE A 76 -36.95 26.84 17.78
N LEU A 77 -36.72 26.95 16.47
CA LEU A 77 -37.11 28.12 15.68
C LEU A 77 -37.47 27.68 14.25
N ASN A 78 -38.57 26.94 14.10
CA ASN A 78 -39.39 26.95 12.89
C ASN A 78 -40.73 26.25 13.16
N THR A 79 -41.52 26.85 14.05
CA THR A 79 -42.94 26.54 14.21
C THR A 79 -43.71 27.85 14.39
N HIS A 80 -44.45 28.24 13.35
CA HIS A 80 -45.85 28.72 13.37
C HIS A 80 -46.16 29.84 12.35
N GLY A 81 -47.28 29.63 11.65
CA GLY A 81 -48.05 30.62 10.88
C GLY A 81 -47.89 30.41 9.37
N GLY A 82 -48.83 29.85 8.62
CA GLY A 82 -50.29 29.80 8.77
C GLY A 82 -50.93 30.65 7.65
N GLY A 83 -51.73 30.01 6.79
CA GLY A 83 -52.79 30.70 6.04
C GLY A 83 -52.72 30.67 4.51
N ASN A 84 -53.71 29.95 3.95
CA ASN A 84 -54.49 30.26 2.74
C ASN A 84 -54.07 29.63 1.40
N ALA A 85 -54.86 28.62 1.02
CA ALA A 85 -55.19 28.30 -0.37
C ALA A 85 -56.03 29.44 -1.00
N PRO A 86 -56.09 29.55 -2.34
CA PRO A 86 -57.10 28.78 -3.06
C PRO A 86 -56.64 28.13 -4.39
N THR A 87 -57.27 26.98 -4.64
CA THR A 87 -57.77 26.39 -5.90
C THR A 87 -57.46 27.04 -7.26
N ALA A 88 -56.89 26.23 -8.17
CA ALA A 88 -57.29 26.02 -9.59
C ALA A 88 -56.47 24.81 -10.10
N THR A 89 -57.00 23.59 -10.19
CA THR A 89 -57.76 22.96 -11.30
C THR A 89 -57.20 23.24 -12.71
N GLU A 90 -56.41 22.31 -13.25
CA GLU A 90 -56.31 21.88 -14.67
C GLU A 90 -55.14 20.91 -14.79
N THR A 91 -55.09 19.80 -15.52
CA THR A 91 -56.04 18.91 -16.19
C THR A 91 -55.27 17.61 -16.42
N ALA A 92 -55.96 16.49 -16.31
CA ALA A 92 -55.44 15.16 -16.59
C ALA A 92 -55.08 14.98 -18.07
N ALA A 93 -54.04 14.19 -18.35
CA ALA A 93 -54.00 13.38 -19.57
C ALA A 93 -53.21 12.08 -19.30
N ILE A 94 -53.99 11.01 -19.23
CA ILE A 94 -53.58 9.61 -19.28
C ILE A 94 -53.53 9.21 -20.76
N ALA A 95 -52.49 8.47 -21.18
CA ALA A 95 -52.56 7.55 -22.33
C ALA A 95 -51.36 6.58 -22.24
N SER A 96 -51.55 5.34 -21.79
CA SER A 96 -52.00 4.16 -22.56
C SER A 96 -50.89 3.52 -23.41
N SER A 97 -50.32 2.41 -22.90
CA SER A 97 -49.79 1.29 -23.72
C SER A 97 -50.94 0.58 -24.44
N PRO A 98 -50.75 -0.18 -25.55
CA PRO A 98 -50.30 -1.61 -25.51
C PRO A 98 -49.62 -2.08 -26.85
N PRO A 99 -49.54 -3.38 -27.20
CA PRO A 99 -48.74 -4.48 -26.61
C PRO A 99 -47.81 -5.18 -27.64
N ALA A 100 -47.10 -6.20 -27.15
CA ALA A 100 -46.13 -7.07 -27.82
C ALA A 100 -46.65 -7.93 -28.99
N ALA A 101 -45.75 -8.32 -29.91
CA ALA A 101 -45.70 -9.65 -30.53
C ALA A 101 -44.29 -9.96 -31.12
N PRO A 102 -43.82 -11.23 -31.11
CA PRO A 102 -42.45 -11.62 -31.45
C PRO A 102 -42.32 -12.18 -32.87
N ARG A 103 -41.13 -12.08 -33.50
CA ARG A 103 -40.72 -13.07 -34.51
C ARG A 103 -39.23 -13.07 -34.88
N ALA A 104 -38.77 -14.32 -35.01
CA ALA A 104 -37.81 -14.83 -35.98
C ALA A 104 -36.32 -14.65 -35.72
N SER A 105 -35.75 -15.76 -35.24
CA SER A 105 -34.40 -16.26 -35.49
C SER A 105 -33.97 -16.08 -36.95
N ALA A 106 -32.74 -15.65 -37.16
CA ALA A 106 -31.97 -15.97 -38.36
C ALA A 106 -30.55 -16.33 -37.94
N THR A 107 -30.28 -17.63 -37.95
CA THR A 107 -28.95 -18.22 -37.89
C THR A 107 -28.28 -17.97 -39.24
N THR A 108 -27.15 -17.26 -39.25
CA THR A 108 -26.27 -17.21 -40.42
C THR A 108 -24.87 -17.65 -40.01
N THR A 109 -24.62 -18.94 -40.23
CA THR A 109 -23.28 -19.52 -40.36
C THR A 109 -22.56 -18.78 -41.49
N SER A 110 -21.42 -18.16 -41.20
CA SER A 110 -20.48 -17.71 -42.24
C SER A 110 -19.08 -18.20 -41.91
N ALA A 111 -18.50 -18.86 -42.90
CA ALA A 111 -17.31 -19.68 -42.83
C ALA A 111 -16.01 -18.85 -42.83
N ALA A 112 -14.97 -19.48 -42.29
CA ALA A 112 -13.63 -18.97 -42.05
C ALA A 112 -12.82 -18.63 -43.33
N ALA A 113 -11.93 -17.63 -43.22
CA ALA A 113 -10.58 -17.55 -43.83
C ALA A 113 -9.86 -16.24 -43.39
N PRO A 114 -8.52 -16.14 -43.53
CA PRO A 114 -7.47 -16.78 -42.75
C PRO A 114 -6.82 -15.85 -41.71
N THR A 115 -6.24 -16.44 -40.68
CA THR A 115 -5.52 -15.81 -39.57
C THR A 115 -4.24 -15.10 -40.06
N SER A 116 -4.24 -13.77 -40.05
CA SER A 116 -3.01 -12.95 -39.91
C SER A 116 -2.71 -12.78 -38.41
N PRO A 117 -1.43 -12.64 -38.01
CA PRO A 117 -1.05 -12.64 -36.61
C PRO A 117 -1.69 -11.44 -35.91
N ALA A 118 -2.42 -11.73 -34.84
CA ALA A 118 -3.07 -10.74 -34.01
C ALA A 118 -2.03 -9.76 -33.46
N VAL A 119 -2.21 -8.48 -33.81
CA VAL A 119 -1.69 -7.38 -33.02
C VAL A 119 -2.40 -7.49 -31.67
N SER A 120 -1.65 -7.81 -30.61
CA SER A 120 -2.15 -7.84 -29.24
C SER A 120 -2.82 -6.50 -28.94
N THR A 121 -4.15 -6.51 -28.78
CA THR A 121 -4.93 -5.31 -28.52
C THR A 121 -4.69 -4.84 -27.09
N ALA A 122 -4.72 -3.52 -26.88
CA ALA A 122 -4.58 -2.86 -25.57
C ALA A 122 -5.58 -3.35 -24.49
N ASP A 123 -6.62 -4.10 -24.87
CA ASP A 123 -7.55 -4.75 -23.95
C ASP A 123 -6.91 -5.89 -23.13
N ASP A 124 -5.84 -6.54 -23.62
CA ASP A 124 -5.15 -7.59 -22.87
C ASP A 124 -4.26 -7.01 -21.73
N VAL A 125 -3.77 -5.79 -21.93
CA VAL A 125 -2.96 -5.04 -20.95
C VAL A 125 -3.79 -4.67 -19.70
N MET A 126 -5.12 -4.60 -19.82
CA MET A 126 -6.01 -4.32 -18.69
C MET A 126 -6.11 -5.45 -17.67
N ARG A 127 -5.61 -6.65 -17.97
CA ARG A 127 -5.78 -7.84 -17.10
C ARG A 127 -4.52 -8.31 -16.39
N ASP A 128 -3.34 -7.76 -16.72
CA ASP A 128 -2.07 -8.28 -16.19
C ASP A 128 -1.48 -7.48 -15.02
N PHE A 129 -2.10 -6.37 -14.61
CA PHE A 129 -1.63 -5.58 -13.47
C PHE A 129 -2.76 -5.22 -12.49
N TRP A 130 -2.39 -4.97 -11.24
CA TRP A 130 -3.33 -4.51 -10.22
C TRP A 130 -3.02 -3.08 -9.80
N LEU A 131 -4.06 -2.26 -9.62
CA LEU A 131 -3.92 -0.88 -9.17
C LEU A 131 -4.26 -0.74 -7.69
N ARG A 132 -3.33 -0.18 -6.91
CA ARG A 132 -3.52 0.22 -5.52
C ARG A 132 -3.44 1.73 -5.38
N VAL A 133 -4.40 2.32 -4.67
CA VAL A 133 -4.29 3.71 -4.19
C VAL A 133 -3.63 3.68 -2.82
N ASP A 134 -2.42 4.21 -2.72
CA ASP A 134 -1.66 4.22 -1.46
C ASP A 134 -2.18 5.30 -0.51
N ARG A 135 -2.39 6.48 -1.07
CA ARG A 135 -2.95 7.68 -0.44
C ARG A 135 -3.30 8.68 -1.53
N GLU A 136 -3.90 9.81 -1.16
CA GLU A 136 -4.21 10.85 -2.12
C GLU A 136 -2.96 11.31 -2.89
N GLY A 137 -3.02 11.24 -4.23
CA GLY A 137 -1.92 11.61 -5.10
C GLY A 137 -0.79 10.57 -5.24
N TYR A 138 -0.95 9.36 -4.69
CA TYR A 138 0.02 8.27 -4.84
C TYR A 138 -0.69 6.96 -5.21
N LEU A 139 -0.19 6.33 -6.28
CA LEU A 139 -0.69 5.08 -6.84
C LEU A 139 0.47 4.09 -6.97
N THR A 140 0.16 2.82 -6.80
CA THR A 140 1.06 1.72 -7.14
C THR A 140 0.38 0.79 -8.15
N ILE A 141 1.06 0.49 -9.25
CA ILE A 141 0.72 -0.54 -10.22
C ILE A 141 1.57 -1.77 -9.86
N ASN A 142 0.92 -2.90 -9.56
CA ASN A 142 1.60 -4.16 -9.26
C ASN A 142 1.64 -5.05 -10.50
N VAL A 143 2.84 -5.50 -10.87
CA VAL A 143 3.08 -6.40 -12.00
C VAL A 143 3.70 -7.72 -11.54
N ASN A 144 3.21 -8.86 -12.05
CA ASN A 144 3.61 -10.20 -11.60
C ASN A 144 4.66 -10.89 -12.48
N ARG A 145 5.04 -10.30 -13.61
CA ARG A 145 6.05 -10.80 -14.55
C ARG A 145 7.00 -9.69 -14.93
N THR A 146 8.06 -10.02 -15.65
CA THR A 146 9.00 -9.01 -16.14
C THR A 146 8.40 -8.35 -17.37
N TYR A 147 8.20 -7.04 -17.29
CA TYR A 147 7.64 -6.21 -18.37
C TYR A 147 8.77 -5.45 -19.08
N THR A 148 8.61 -5.28 -20.39
CA THR A 148 9.40 -4.35 -21.19
C THR A 148 9.07 -2.90 -20.85
N ASP A 149 9.96 -1.95 -21.21
CA ASP A 149 9.72 -0.51 -21.01
C ASP A 149 8.40 -0.06 -21.64
N THR A 150 8.10 -0.56 -22.84
CA THR A 150 6.87 -0.26 -23.58
C THR A 150 5.62 -0.79 -22.86
N GLU A 151 5.68 -1.99 -22.28
CA GLU A 151 4.55 -2.54 -21.53
C GLU A 151 4.34 -1.77 -20.22
N LEU A 152 5.42 -1.38 -19.53
CA LEU A 152 5.33 -0.56 -18.31
C LEU A 152 4.74 0.83 -18.61
N GLU A 153 5.18 1.48 -19.69
CA GLU A 153 4.62 2.76 -20.12
C GLU A 153 3.14 2.62 -20.51
N SER A 154 2.78 1.53 -21.20
CA SER A 154 1.40 1.23 -21.57
C SER A 154 0.51 1.09 -20.34
N ALA A 155 0.96 0.35 -19.31
CA ALA A 155 0.24 0.22 -18.06
C ALA A 155 0.06 1.58 -17.34
N PHE A 156 1.12 2.41 -17.31
CA PHE A 156 1.06 3.76 -16.76
C PHE A 156 0.05 4.65 -17.50
N LEU A 157 0.11 4.68 -18.84
CA LEU A 157 -0.77 5.50 -19.67
C LEU A 157 -2.23 5.06 -19.55
N GLU A 158 -2.47 3.76 -19.39
CA GLU A 158 -3.80 3.21 -19.18
C GLU A 158 -4.41 3.66 -17.84
N VAL A 159 -3.62 3.66 -16.77
CA VAL A 159 -4.05 4.22 -15.47
C VAL A 159 -4.33 5.72 -15.59
N ARG A 160 -3.46 6.49 -16.25
CA ARG A 160 -3.69 7.92 -16.50
C ARG A 160 -4.97 8.15 -17.28
N ARG A 161 -5.21 7.38 -18.35
CA ARG A 161 -6.43 7.44 -19.16
C ARG A 161 -7.67 7.20 -18.29
N THR A 162 -7.65 6.14 -17.51
CA THR A 162 -8.73 5.80 -16.58
C THR A 162 -9.00 6.91 -15.56
N TYR A 163 -7.97 7.52 -14.99
CA TYR A 163 -8.13 8.59 -14.01
C TYR A 163 -8.65 9.89 -14.64
N THR A 164 -8.26 10.14 -15.88
CA THR A 164 -8.78 11.26 -16.67
C THR A 164 -10.26 11.07 -16.99
N THR A 165 -10.67 9.87 -17.43
CA THR A 165 -12.07 9.59 -17.84
C THR A 165 -13.02 9.46 -16.65
N THR A 166 -12.55 8.94 -15.51
CA THR A 166 -13.34 8.82 -14.28
C THR A 166 -13.47 10.14 -13.50
N LYS A 167 -13.04 11.27 -14.10
CA LYS A 167 -13.08 12.62 -13.51
C LYS A 167 -12.40 12.70 -12.14
N LYS A 168 -11.29 11.97 -11.96
CA LYS A 168 -10.40 12.21 -10.82
C LYS A 168 -9.72 13.57 -11.00
N THR A 169 -9.37 14.18 -9.88
CA THR A 169 -8.73 15.50 -9.83
C THR A 169 -7.32 15.37 -9.25
N GLY A 170 -6.56 16.46 -9.33
CA GLY A 170 -5.22 16.56 -8.78
C GLY A 170 -4.14 15.90 -9.62
N GLY A 171 -3.04 15.60 -8.94
CA GLY A 171 -1.82 15.06 -9.52
C GLY A 171 -1.45 13.77 -8.81
N TRP A 172 -0.85 12.87 -9.57
CA TRP A 172 -0.61 11.51 -9.13
C TRP A 172 0.84 11.15 -9.40
N HIS A 173 1.53 10.69 -8.37
CA HIS A 173 2.77 9.93 -8.50
C HIS A 173 2.40 8.46 -8.61
N VAL A 174 2.96 7.80 -9.60
CA VAL A 174 2.71 6.39 -9.90
C VAL A 174 4.01 5.62 -9.72
N PHE A 175 3.93 4.56 -8.93
CA PHE A 175 4.98 3.59 -8.79
C PHE A 175 4.56 2.32 -9.51
N ILE A 176 5.46 1.69 -10.25
CA ILE A 176 5.22 0.34 -10.77
C ILE A 176 6.15 -0.60 -10.04
N ASP A 177 5.61 -1.52 -9.26
CA ASP A 177 6.35 -2.45 -8.40
C ASP A 177 6.04 -3.89 -8.79
N CYS A 178 6.98 -4.82 -8.54
CA CYS A 178 6.63 -6.23 -8.60
C CYS A 178 5.54 -6.54 -7.55
N GLY A 179 4.54 -7.33 -7.92
CA GLY A 179 3.49 -7.75 -7.01
C GLY A 179 2.55 -8.77 -7.64
N ASP A 180 1.96 -9.61 -6.80
CA ASP A 180 1.07 -10.72 -7.15
C ASP A 180 -0.41 -10.41 -6.91
N GLY A 181 -0.75 -9.15 -6.62
CA GLY A 181 -2.11 -8.74 -6.37
C GLY A 181 -2.28 -7.27 -6.01
N GLN A 182 -3.54 -6.84 -5.89
CA GLN A 182 -3.90 -5.44 -5.60
C GLN A 182 -3.37 -4.93 -4.25
N ARG A 183 -3.18 -5.83 -3.29
CA ARG A 183 -2.70 -5.48 -1.95
C ARG A 183 -1.19 -5.63 -1.77
N ALA A 184 -0.45 -6.14 -2.76
CA ALA A 184 0.99 -6.41 -2.65
C ALA A 184 1.80 -5.11 -2.43
N VAL A 185 2.54 -4.99 -1.31
CA VAL A 185 3.29 -3.77 -0.90
C VAL A 185 4.78 -4.05 -0.79
N GLY A 186 5.64 -3.31 -1.51
CA GLY A 186 7.08 -3.34 -1.28
C GLY A 186 7.88 -4.30 -2.17
N GLY A 187 7.33 -4.69 -3.33
CA GLY A 187 8.12 -5.41 -4.33
C GLY A 187 9.12 -4.50 -5.05
N ALA A 188 10.00 -5.10 -5.85
CA ALA A 188 11.05 -4.37 -6.55
C ALA A 188 10.47 -3.33 -7.53
N ARG A 189 10.94 -2.08 -7.42
CA ARG A 189 10.54 -0.96 -8.27
C ARG A 189 10.94 -1.22 -9.72
N GLN A 190 9.98 -1.09 -10.62
CA GLN A 190 10.13 -1.24 -12.06
C GLN A 190 10.14 0.12 -12.77
N ALA A 191 9.22 1.02 -12.43
CA ALA A 191 9.18 2.35 -13.04
C ALA A 191 8.59 3.39 -12.09
N ASN A 192 8.92 4.64 -12.35
CA ASN A 192 8.26 5.78 -11.75
C ASN A 192 7.49 6.53 -12.84
N GLY A 193 6.38 7.12 -12.46
CA GLY A 193 5.67 8.05 -13.31
C GLY A 193 4.95 9.10 -12.50
N LYS A 194 4.50 10.14 -13.16
CA LYS A 194 3.60 11.13 -12.58
C LYS A 194 2.77 11.80 -13.66
N PHE A 195 1.56 12.22 -13.32
CA PHE A 195 0.70 12.97 -14.24
C PHE A 195 -0.14 14.02 -13.50
N ALA A 196 -0.43 15.13 -14.18
CA ALA A 196 -1.24 16.23 -13.65
C ALA A 196 -2.56 16.33 -14.42
N LEU A 197 -3.70 16.25 -13.73
CA LEU A 197 -5.02 16.35 -14.35
C LEU A 197 -5.59 17.77 -14.30
N ASP A 198 -5.17 18.58 -13.34
CA ASP A 198 -5.63 19.96 -13.12
C ASP A 198 -4.54 20.82 -12.47
N SER A 199 -4.88 22.07 -12.12
CA SER A 199 -3.98 23.05 -11.50
C SER A 199 -3.41 22.58 -10.16
N LEU A 200 -4.21 21.85 -9.37
CA LEU A 200 -3.76 21.26 -8.11
C LEU A 200 -2.74 20.15 -8.40
N GLY A 201 -2.99 19.35 -9.44
CA GLY A 201 -2.07 18.32 -9.88
C GLY A 201 -0.76 18.85 -10.42
N ALA A 202 -0.82 19.95 -11.16
CA ALA A 202 0.36 20.66 -11.64
C ALA A 202 1.24 21.10 -10.47
N ALA A 203 0.65 21.72 -9.45
CA ALA A 203 1.36 22.12 -8.23
C ALA A 203 1.97 20.93 -7.47
N ARG A 204 1.27 19.79 -7.41
CA ARG A 204 1.73 18.59 -6.68
C ARG A 204 2.89 17.87 -7.38
N THR A 205 2.84 17.77 -8.70
CA THR A 205 3.77 16.94 -9.49
C THR A 205 4.91 17.73 -10.13
N GLY A 206 4.78 19.07 -10.17
CA GLY A 206 5.68 19.96 -10.91
C GLY A 206 5.49 19.92 -12.43
N LEU A 207 4.43 19.27 -12.92
CA LEU A 207 4.09 19.17 -14.34
C LEU A 207 3.10 20.26 -14.76
N ALA A 208 3.02 20.57 -16.05
CA ALA A 208 1.89 21.36 -16.56
C ALA A 208 0.61 20.51 -16.61
N VAL A 209 -0.55 21.16 -16.60
CA VAL A 209 -1.86 20.48 -16.67
C VAL A 209 -1.94 19.61 -17.92
N GLY A 210 -2.39 18.37 -17.75
CA GLY A 210 -2.49 17.37 -18.81
C GLY A 210 -1.17 16.66 -19.13
N GLN A 211 -0.02 17.09 -18.60
CA GLN A 211 1.26 16.46 -18.87
C GLN A 211 1.51 15.24 -17.98
N TYR A 212 2.47 14.43 -18.42
CA TYR A 212 2.97 13.27 -17.68
C TYR A 212 4.48 13.13 -17.86
N GLU A 213 5.09 12.40 -16.95
CA GLU A 213 6.46 11.93 -17.01
C GLU A 213 6.46 10.44 -16.67
N PHE A 214 7.24 9.66 -17.39
CA PHE A 214 7.39 8.22 -17.18
C PHE A 214 8.87 7.86 -17.31
N GLU A 215 9.39 7.15 -16.31
CA GLU A 215 10.79 6.79 -16.20
C GLU A 215 10.90 5.30 -15.79
N PRO A 216 11.20 4.41 -16.74
CA PRO A 216 11.54 3.03 -16.42
C PRO A 216 12.93 2.97 -15.78
N LEU A 217 13.11 2.14 -14.74
CA LEU A 217 14.41 2.02 -14.09
C LEU A 217 15.41 1.28 -15.01
N PRO A 218 16.67 1.70 -15.15
CA PRO A 218 17.61 1.08 -16.10
C PRO A 218 18.13 -0.30 -15.65
N ASN A 219 18.18 -0.59 -14.35
CA ASN A 219 18.71 -1.84 -13.78
C ASN A 219 17.65 -2.53 -12.90
N ARG A 220 16.52 -2.91 -13.50
CA ARG A 220 15.40 -3.52 -12.79
C ARG A 220 15.69 -4.96 -12.41
N LYS A 221 15.28 -5.33 -11.20
CA LYS A 221 15.16 -6.74 -10.83
C LYS A 221 13.97 -7.33 -11.60
N ALA A 222 14.12 -8.58 -12.06
CA ALA A 222 13.03 -9.31 -12.71
C ALA A 222 11.83 -9.48 -11.77
N CYS A 223 10.63 -9.53 -12.34
CA CYS A 223 9.45 -10.03 -11.63
C CYS A 223 9.05 -11.40 -12.22
N PRO A 224 8.66 -12.38 -11.38
CA PRO A 224 8.84 -12.38 -9.93
C PRO A 224 10.33 -12.33 -9.55
N PRO A 225 10.69 -11.91 -8.32
CA PRO A 225 12.07 -11.93 -7.84
C PRO A 225 12.64 -13.35 -7.96
N ASP A 226 13.95 -13.45 -8.12
CA ASP A 226 14.65 -14.75 -8.08
C ASP A 226 14.62 -15.27 -6.65
N LEU A 227 13.71 -16.19 -6.38
CA LEU A 227 13.47 -16.77 -5.08
C LEU A 227 14.09 -18.17 -5.01
N PRO A 228 14.60 -18.58 -3.85
CA PRO A 228 15.09 -19.93 -3.66
C PRO A 228 14.02 -20.97 -4.03
N THR A 229 14.42 -21.99 -4.78
CA THR A 229 13.51 -23.07 -5.17
C THR A 229 13.28 -24.04 -4.02
N ILE A 230 12.08 -24.60 -3.97
CA ILE A 230 11.67 -25.57 -2.95
C ILE A 230 11.37 -26.91 -3.62
N ALA A 231 11.78 -28.01 -2.96
CA ALA A 231 11.51 -29.35 -3.45
C ALA A 231 10.00 -29.61 -3.54
N ILE A 232 9.58 -30.32 -4.59
CA ILE A 232 8.17 -30.68 -4.80
C ILE A 232 7.66 -31.47 -3.60
N GLY A 233 6.47 -31.10 -3.12
CA GLY A 233 5.84 -31.73 -1.99
C GLY A 233 6.32 -31.21 -0.64
N THR A 234 7.27 -30.26 -0.55
CA THR A 234 7.61 -29.60 0.71
C THR A 234 6.38 -28.90 1.30
N VAL A 235 6.22 -28.96 2.63
CA VAL A 235 5.20 -28.20 3.35
C VAL A 235 5.45 -26.70 3.12
N THR A 236 4.43 -26.02 2.62
CA THR A 236 4.49 -24.61 2.27
C THR A 236 4.04 -23.72 3.44
N ALA A 237 4.35 -22.42 3.36
CA ALA A 237 3.78 -21.45 4.30
C ALA A 237 2.25 -21.35 4.15
N HIS A 238 1.70 -21.69 2.98
CA HIS A 238 0.26 -21.85 2.81
C HIS A 238 -0.29 -22.98 3.69
N ASP A 239 0.30 -24.17 3.62
CA ASP A 239 -0.14 -25.34 4.38
C ASP A 239 -0.14 -25.07 5.90
N VAL A 240 0.85 -24.33 6.39
CA VAL A 240 0.92 -23.93 7.81
C VAL A 240 -0.24 -22.99 8.19
N ILE A 241 -0.57 -22.00 7.35
CA ILE A 241 -1.74 -21.14 7.61
C ILE A 241 -3.04 -21.95 7.60
N ASP A 242 -3.17 -22.91 6.68
CA ASP A 242 -4.35 -23.78 6.62
C ASP A 242 -4.45 -24.67 7.87
N ALA A 243 -3.32 -25.11 8.42
CA ALA A 243 -3.27 -25.82 9.70
C ALA A 243 -3.64 -24.93 10.90
N PHE A 244 -3.27 -23.64 10.90
CA PHE A 244 -3.73 -22.70 11.93
C PHE A 244 -5.26 -22.59 11.92
N VAL A 245 -5.86 -22.42 10.74
CA VAL A 245 -7.31 -22.38 10.57
C VAL A 245 -7.96 -23.68 11.05
N ALA A 246 -7.40 -24.84 10.66
CA ALA A 246 -7.89 -26.15 11.08
C ALA A 246 -7.80 -26.37 12.61
N ALA A 247 -6.81 -25.78 13.26
CA ALA A 247 -6.63 -25.79 14.72
C ALA A 247 -7.52 -24.76 15.46
N GLY A 248 -8.36 -24.02 14.75
CA GLY A 248 -9.21 -22.96 15.29
C GLY A 248 -8.43 -21.74 15.78
N LEU A 249 -7.25 -21.49 15.22
CA LEU A 249 -6.44 -20.31 15.52
C LEU A 249 -6.82 -19.15 14.58
N PRO A 250 -6.76 -17.89 15.07
CA PRO A 250 -6.92 -16.73 14.20
C PRO A 250 -5.90 -16.72 13.07
N ALA A 251 -6.36 -16.50 11.84
CA ALA A 251 -5.51 -16.44 10.65
C ALA A 251 -6.17 -15.55 9.60
N THR A 252 -6.55 -14.35 10.03
CA THR A 252 -7.34 -13.44 9.20
C THR A 252 -6.46 -12.63 8.25
N ASN A 253 -7.06 -12.08 7.20
CA ASN A 253 -6.37 -11.22 6.23
C ASN A 253 -5.10 -11.89 5.63
N ARG A 254 -5.25 -13.15 5.19
CA ARG A 254 -4.19 -13.92 4.52
C ARG A 254 -3.73 -13.16 3.27
N GLN A 255 -2.43 -12.88 3.21
CA GLN A 255 -1.77 -12.21 2.10
C GLN A 255 -0.52 -13.00 1.75
N ASP A 256 -0.39 -13.38 0.48
CA ASP A 256 0.93 -13.74 -0.05
C ASP A 256 1.76 -12.45 -0.10
N ARG A 257 2.86 -12.46 0.64
CA ARG A 257 3.82 -11.36 0.65
C ARG A 257 5.20 -11.84 0.22
N THR A 258 5.30 -12.98 -0.44
CA THR A 258 6.56 -13.54 -0.91
C THR A 258 7.35 -12.52 -1.74
N ILE A 259 6.70 -11.85 -2.69
CA ILE A 259 7.34 -10.82 -3.53
C ILE A 259 7.57 -9.51 -2.76
N SER A 260 6.72 -9.24 -1.76
CA SER A 260 6.52 -7.89 -1.19
C SER A 260 7.12 -7.72 0.22
N ALA A 261 7.53 -8.82 0.86
CA ALA A 261 8.12 -8.84 2.20
C ALA A 261 9.65 -8.90 2.19
N GLY A 262 10.27 -8.76 1.01
CA GLY A 262 11.73 -8.85 0.88
C GLY A 262 12.26 -10.27 1.09
N CYS A 263 11.55 -11.30 0.62
CA CYS A 263 12.08 -12.67 0.69
C CYS A 263 13.40 -12.84 -0.05
N GLU A 264 13.65 -12.02 -1.07
CA GLU A 264 14.95 -11.96 -1.73
C GLU A 264 16.08 -11.62 -0.74
N ASP A 265 15.89 -10.57 0.08
CA ASP A 265 16.89 -10.13 1.06
C ASP A 265 16.99 -11.08 2.26
N LEU A 266 15.87 -11.70 2.65
CA LEU A 266 15.81 -12.67 3.73
C LEU A 266 16.16 -14.10 3.30
N GLN A 267 16.38 -14.32 2.00
CA GLN A 267 16.60 -15.64 1.39
C GLN A 267 15.51 -16.66 1.75
N CYS A 268 14.25 -16.20 1.89
CA CYS A 268 13.10 -17.09 1.98
C CYS A 268 12.53 -17.39 0.59
N ALA A 269 11.95 -18.57 0.43
CA ALA A 269 11.26 -18.98 -0.78
C ALA A 269 9.78 -18.56 -0.78
N GLN A 270 9.17 -18.41 0.40
CA GLN A 270 7.78 -18.00 0.53
C GLN A 270 7.53 -17.25 1.84
N MET A 271 6.60 -16.30 1.81
CA MET A 271 6.16 -15.58 3.01
C MET A 271 4.66 -15.26 2.96
N ILE A 272 3.89 -15.89 3.84
CA ILE A 272 2.44 -15.66 3.96
C ILE A 272 2.14 -14.92 5.27
N ALA A 273 1.49 -13.77 5.16
CA ALA A 273 1.09 -12.93 6.29
C ALA A 273 -0.38 -13.18 6.62
N VAL A 274 -0.69 -13.36 7.89
CA VAL A 274 -2.02 -13.14 8.48
C VAL A 274 -1.91 -12.07 9.54
N ASP A 275 -3.01 -11.56 10.09
CA ASP A 275 -2.96 -10.44 11.02
C ASP A 275 -2.12 -10.71 12.28
N GLU A 276 -2.08 -11.95 12.74
CA GLU A 276 -1.42 -12.37 13.99
C GLU A 276 0.05 -12.76 13.80
N VAL A 277 0.38 -13.38 12.66
CA VAL A 277 1.73 -13.92 12.38
C VAL A 277 2.13 -13.76 10.92
N SER A 278 3.43 -13.86 10.67
CA SER A 278 3.99 -14.08 9.34
C SER A 278 4.68 -15.44 9.32
N VAL A 279 4.34 -16.28 8.36
CA VAL A 279 4.97 -17.60 8.16
C VAL A 279 5.94 -17.50 7.00
N TYR A 280 7.19 -17.91 7.25
CA TYR A 280 8.29 -17.93 6.30
C TYR A 280 8.65 -19.38 5.97
N LEU A 281 8.90 -19.65 4.69
CA LEU A 281 9.49 -20.89 4.20
C LEU A 281 10.85 -20.58 3.60
N PHE A 282 11.88 -21.31 4.00
CA PHE A 282 13.23 -21.22 3.48
C PHE A 282 13.57 -22.45 2.64
N SER A 283 14.56 -22.34 1.76
CA SER A 283 15.11 -23.49 1.02
C SER A 283 16.20 -24.24 1.80
N ASP A 284 16.70 -23.64 2.88
CA ASP A 284 17.76 -24.17 3.73
C ASP A 284 17.42 -23.96 5.21
N VAL A 285 17.61 -25.02 6.01
CA VAL A 285 17.39 -25.00 7.46
C VAL A 285 18.38 -24.06 8.14
N ALA A 286 19.61 -23.94 7.64
CA ALA A 286 20.59 -23.02 8.19
C ALA A 286 20.13 -21.56 8.06
N GLN A 287 19.46 -21.21 6.96
CA GLN A 287 18.91 -19.87 6.76
C GLN A 287 17.68 -19.60 7.62
N ALA A 288 16.80 -20.60 7.78
CA ALA A 288 15.69 -20.50 8.72
C ALA A 288 16.19 -20.29 10.17
N ALA A 289 17.26 -21.01 10.57
CA ALA A 289 17.89 -20.85 11.87
C ALA A 289 18.53 -19.46 12.03
N HIS A 290 19.30 -19.00 11.03
CA HIS A 290 19.90 -17.67 11.03
C HIS A 290 18.84 -16.57 11.17
N TYR A 291 17.72 -16.70 10.46
CA TYR A 291 16.59 -15.79 10.60
C TYR A 291 16.05 -15.76 12.04
N ALA A 292 15.84 -16.91 12.67
CA ALA A 292 15.39 -16.98 14.06
C ALA A 292 16.39 -16.35 15.05
N GLU A 293 17.70 -16.51 14.82
CA GLU A 293 18.76 -15.89 15.62
C GLU A 293 18.75 -14.37 15.51
N VAL A 294 18.66 -13.82 14.28
CA VAL A 294 18.69 -12.38 14.02
C VAL A 294 17.48 -11.67 14.65
N PHE A 295 16.30 -12.27 14.59
CA PHE A 295 15.08 -11.66 15.12
C PHE A 295 14.83 -11.95 16.60
N GLY A 296 15.50 -12.96 17.16
CA GLY A 296 15.32 -13.42 18.53
C GLY A 296 14.27 -14.53 18.65
N THR A 297 14.58 -15.54 19.46
CA THR A 297 13.72 -16.70 19.72
C THR A 297 12.44 -16.36 20.48
N ASP A 298 12.35 -15.16 21.07
CA ASP A 298 11.11 -14.63 21.63
C ASP A 298 10.13 -14.18 20.53
N LYS A 299 10.62 -13.79 19.35
CA LYS A 299 9.79 -13.27 18.26
C LYS A 299 9.59 -14.26 17.13
N VAL A 300 10.46 -15.26 17.04
CA VAL A 300 10.43 -16.26 16.00
C VAL A 300 10.46 -17.65 16.59
N TYR A 301 9.54 -18.50 16.15
CA TYR A 301 9.61 -19.94 16.35
C TYR A 301 9.91 -20.62 15.03
N GLN A 302 10.95 -21.47 15.01
CA GLN A 302 11.42 -22.14 13.81
C GLN A 302 11.37 -23.66 14.00
N ASN A 303 10.91 -24.35 12.96
CA ASN A 303 10.97 -25.80 12.86
C ASN A 303 11.29 -26.21 11.41
N GLY A 304 12.48 -26.80 11.22
CA GLY A 304 12.98 -27.17 9.90
C GLY A 304 13.11 -25.96 8.96
N LEU A 305 12.47 -26.03 7.79
CA LEU A 305 12.49 -24.97 6.79
C LEU A 305 11.49 -23.83 7.08
N LEU A 306 10.64 -23.97 8.09
CA LEU A 306 9.55 -23.05 8.36
C LEU A 306 9.82 -22.23 9.62
N ALA A 307 9.44 -20.95 9.58
CA ALA A 307 9.50 -20.08 10.74
C ALA A 307 8.22 -19.24 10.87
N ILE A 308 7.70 -19.12 12.09
CA ILE A 308 6.62 -18.21 12.46
C ILE A 308 7.27 -16.99 13.10
N ARG A 309 7.02 -15.80 12.56
CA ARG A 309 7.29 -14.53 13.23
C ARG A 309 6.01 -13.96 13.81
N TYR A 310 6.00 -13.72 15.12
CA TYR A 310 4.86 -13.13 15.81
C TYR A 310 4.79 -11.62 15.58
N LYS A 311 3.57 -11.12 15.31
CA LYS A 311 3.32 -9.68 15.27
C LYS A 311 3.00 -9.21 16.69
N ARG A 312 4.02 -8.76 17.42
CA ARG A 312 3.85 -8.22 18.78
C ARG A 312 3.49 -6.73 18.78
N ASP A 313 3.57 -6.08 17.64
CA ASP A 313 3.32 -4.68 17.40
C ASP A 313 2.37 -4.46 16.20
N GLY A 314 1.81 -3.25 16.09
CA GLY A 314 0.89 -2.87 15.01
C GLY A 314 -0.59 -2.88 15.40
N LYS A 315 -1.46 -2.94 14.38
CA LYS A 315 -2.92 -2.77 14.56
C LYS A 315 -3.60 -3.99 15.19
N HIS A 316 -3.06 -5.18 14.95
CA HIS A 316 -3.60 -6.47 15.41
C HIS A 316 -2.47 -7.32 16.01
N PRO A 317 -1.94 -6.97 17.19
CA PRO A 317 -0.90 -7.77 17.83
C PRO A 317 -1.43 -9.15 18.21
N ILE A 318 -0.58 -10.16 18.16
CA ILE A 318 -0.92 -11.52 18.60
C ILE A 318 -1.27 -11.54 20.09
N ASP A 319 -2.25 -12.37 20.44
CA ASP A 319 -2.45 -12.79 21.83
C ASP A 319 -1.35 -13.77 22.21
N GLU A 320 -0.45 -13.36 23.11
CA GLU A 320 0.71 -14.17 23.54
C GLU A 320 0.29 -15.52 24.15
N THR A 321 -0.93 -15.63 24.68
CA THR A 321 -1.46 -16.91 25.21
C THR A 321 -1.69 -17.96 24.13
N LEU A 322 -1.83 -17.54 22.86
CA LEU A 322 -2.02 -18.42 21.72
C LEU A 322 -0.70 -18.92 21.12
N ILE A 323 0.44 -18.29 21.42
CA ILE A 323 1.77 -18.64 20.85
C ILE A 323 2.06 -20.14 20.94
N PRO A 324 1.87 -20.82 22.09
CA PRO A 324 2.13 -22.26 22.19
C PRO A 324 1.28 -23.11 21.23
N ARG A 325 0.05 -22.66 20.93
CA ARG A 325 -0.83 -23.36 19.98
C ARG A 325 -0.40 -23.16 18.53
N TYR A 326 0.10 -21.98 18.17
CA TYR A 326 0.72 -21.76 16.84
C TYR A 326 1.96 -22.64 16.65
N ASN A 327 2.80 -22.76 17.68
CA ASN A 327 3.98 -23.65 17.65
C ASN A 327 3.58 -25.10 17.44
N ALA A 328 2.64 -25.59 18.25
CA ALA A 328 2.14 -26.95 18.13
C ALA A 328 1.51 -27.23 16.77
N ALA A 329 0.82 -26.25 16.17
CA ALA A 329 0.26 -26.38 14.84
C ALA A 329 1.36 -26.47 13.77
N LEU A 330 2.43 -25.68 13.86
CA LEU A 330 3.58 -25.82 12.97
C LEU A 330 4.25 -27.19 13.13
N ASP A 331 4.52 -27.60 14.36
CA ASP A 331 5.16 -28.88 14.66
C ASP A 331 4.35 -30.06 14.13
N ALA A 332 3.02 -30.00 14.24
CA ALA A 332 2.15 -31.03 13.70
C ALA A 332 2.25 -31.13 12.17
N VAL A 333 2.34 -30.01 11.45
CA VAL A 333 2.45 -30.03 9.99
C VAL A 333 3.83 -30.56 9.55
N VAL A 334 4.89 -30.22 10.28
CA VAL A 334 6.25 -30.69 9.99
C VAL A 334 6.43 -32.16 10.38
N GLY A 335 5.85 -32.60 11.49
CA GLY A 335 6.02 -33.95 12.06
C GLY A 335 5.13 -35.05 11.46
N VAL A 336 4.21 -34.72 10.54
CA VAL A 336 3.33 -35.70 9.85
C VAL A 336 4.06 -36.45 8.72
N ARG A 337 5.40 -36.44 8.67
CA ARG A 337 6.20 -37.17 7.68
C ARG A 337 7.34 -37.96 8.29
#